data_AF-A0AAE0PEZ5-F1
#
_entry.id   AF-A0AAE0PEZ5-F1
#
_cell.length_a   1.000
_cell.length_b   1.000
_cell.length_c   1.000
_cell.angle_alpha   90.00
_cell.angle_beta   90.00
_cell.angle_gamma   90.00
#
_symmetry.space_group_name_H-M   'P 1'
#
loop_
_entity.id
_entity.type
_entity.pdbx_description
1 polymer ?
#
loop_
_entity_poly.entity_id
_entity_poly.type
_entity_poly.pdbx_seq_one_letter_code
_entity_poly.pdbx_strand_id
1 'polypeptide(L)'
;MPFQSLTTFLMVAVVAILQKRIEEGIRYLYGVPGKPKNGPYSGSGQYANCGRVSCSYNSAIWWCNMNSYTLELHSYRQIADAAKQVVEICNTGNDVAGRVKMEGNWAVIVAKASC
;
A
#
# COMPACT_ATOMS: atom_id res chain seq x y z
N MET A 1 7.25 -46.87 0.83
CA MET A 1 7.37 -45.99 -0.36
C MET A 1 6.02 -45.96 -1.06
N PRO A 2 5.57 -44.85 -1.67
CA PRO A 2 5.48 -43.48 -1.15
C PRO A 2 4.09 -42.85 -1.41
N PHE A 3 3.65 -41.91 -0.58
CA PHE A 3 2.70 -40.86 -1.00
C PHE A 3 3.26 -39.53 -0.50
N GLN A 4 4.32 -39.07 -1.15
CA GLN A 4 4.80 -37.71 -0.96
C GLN A 4 3.82 -36.76 -1.64
N SER A 5 3.31 -35.84 -0.83
CA SER A 5 2.43 -34.73 -1.18
C SER A 5 2.96 -33.95 -2.40
N LEU A 6 2.30 -34.13 -3.53
CA LEU A 6 2.56 -33.44 -4.80
C LEU A 6 1.57 -32.29 -5.06
N THR A 7 0.93 -31.76 -4.01
CA THR A 7 -0.08 -30.69 -4.16
C THR A 7 0.42 -29.28 -3.79
N THR A 8 1.61 -29.14 -3.21
CA THR A 8 2.07 -27.83 -2.71
C THR A 8 2.73 -26.95 -3.78
N PHE A 9 3.13 -27.48 -4.94
CA PHE A 9 3.82 -26.67 -5.98
C PHE A 9 2.87 -25.93 -6.93
N LEU A 10 1.65 -26.42 -7.16
CA LEU A 10 0.67 -25.73 -8.02
C LEU A 10 0.04 -24.51 -7.33
N MET A 11 -0.17 -24.55 -6.00
CA MET A 11 -0.70 -23.39 -5.27
C MET A 11 0.25 -22.19 -5.28
N VAL A 12 1.56 -22.42 -5.20
CA VAL A 12 2.55 -21.32 -5.23
C VAL A 12 2.56 -20.62 -6.59
N ALA A 13 2.40 -21.36 -7.69
CA ALA A 13 2.39 -20.79 -9.04
C ALA A 13 1.10 -20.02 -9.38
N VAL A 14 -0.07 -20.50 -8.95
CA VAL A 14 -1.35 -19.79 -9.22
C VAL A 14 -1.48 -18.52 -8.36
N VAL A 15 -0.92 -18.51 -7.14
CA VAL A 15 -0.84 -17.31 -6.29
C VAL A 15 0.11 -16.25 -6.87
N ALA A 16 1.13 -16.65 -7.65
CA ALA A 16 2.13 -15.74 -8.23
C ALA A 16 1.69 -15.01 -9.51
N ILE A 17 0.59 -15.41 -10.16
CA ILE A 17 0.16 -14.83 -11.45
C ILE A 17 -0.76 -13.60 -11.27
N LEU A 18 -1.34 -13.41 -10.09
CA LEU A 18 -1.92 -12.14 -9.68
C LEU A 18 -0.82 -11.29 -9.05
N GLN A 19 0.17 -10.87 -9.84
CA GLN A 19 1.02 -9.75 -9.49
C GLN A 19 0.10 -8.54 -9.32
N LYS A 20 -0.45 -8.35 -8.12
CA LYS A 20 -1.43 -7.30 -7.88
C LYS A 20 -0.75 -6.01 -8.23
N ARG A 21 -1.34 -5.21 -9.13
CA ARG A 21 -0.72 -3.98 -9.66
C ARG A 21 -0.21 -3.04 -8.56
N ILE A 22 -0.84 -3.10 -7.39
CA ILE A 22 -0.41 -2.38 -6.19
C ILE A 22 0.93 -2.85 -5.62
N GLU A 23 1.31 -4.12 -5.75
CA GLU A 23 2.61 -4.65 -5.32
C GLU A 23 3.77 -3.99 -6.07
N GLU A 24 3.60 -3.65 -7.35
CA GLU A 24 4.60 -2.89 -8.09
C GLU A 24 4.79 -1.50 -7.48
N GLY A 25 3.70 -0.84 -7.08
CA GLY A 25 3.75 0.42 -6.34
C GLY A 25 4.43 0.28 -4.98
N ILE A 26 4.19 -0.81 -4.25
CA ILE A 26 4.85 -1.11 -2.97
C ILE A 26 6.36 -1.31 -3.20
N ARG A 27 6.76 -2.10 -4.21
CA ARG A 27 8.17 -2.32 -4.57
C ARG A 27 8.87 -1.04 -4.96
N TYR A 28 8.21 -0.18 -5.75
CA TYR A 28 8.71 1.14 -6.10
C TYR A 28 9.02 1.94 -4.83
N LEU A 29 8.08 2.05 -3.89
CA LEU A 29 8.26 2.81 -2.64
C LEU A 29 9.41 2.27 -1.76
N TYR A 30 9.71 0.97 -1.78
CA TYR A 30 10.88 0.44 -1.08
C TYR A 30 12.21 0.93 -1.66
N GLY A 31 12.24 1.31 -2.93
CA GLY A 31 13.41 1.84 -3.63
C GLY A 31 13.54 3.36 -3.59
N VAL A 32 12.49 4.10 -3.21
CA VAL A 32 12.55 5.56 -3.15
C VAL A 32 13.42 6.02 -1.97
N PRO A 33 14.52 6.74 -2.21
CA PRO A 33 15.36 7.26 -1.14
C PRO A 33 14.72 8.47 -0.45
N GLY A 34 15.22 8.79 0.74
CA GLY A 34 14.85 10.00 1.47
C GLY A 34 13.68 9.83 2.45
N LYS A 35 13.27 10.98 3.00
CA LYS A 35 12.29 11.10 4.08
C LYS A 35 11.07 11.85 3.57
N PRO A 36 9.92 11.19 3.39
CA PRO A 36 8.74 11.86 2.86
C PRO A 36 8.19 12.84 3.90
N LYS A 37 7.78 14.03 3.43
CA LYS A 37 7.13 15.07 4.22
C LYS A 37 5.74 15.34 3.68
N ASN A 38 4.78 15.53 4.59
CA ASN A 38 3.43 15.97 4.24
C ASN A 38 2.98 17.05 5.22
N GLY A 39 2.36 18.10 4.70
CA GLY A 39 1.91 19.25 5.48
C GLY A 39 0.86 18.87 6.52
N PRO A 40 0.44 19.81 7.38
CA PRO A 40 -0.62 19.57 8.36
C PRO A 40 -1.95 19.23 7.68
N TYR A 41 -2.77 18.46 8.38
CA TYR A 41 -4.12 18.07 7.97
C TYR A 41 -4.91 19.29 7.50
N SER A 42 -5.47 19.17 6.31
CA SER A 42 -6.20 20.20 5.60
C SER A 42 -7.30 19.57 4.75
N GLY A 43 -8.40 20.31 4.57
CA GLY A 43 -9.57 19.87 3.81
C GLY A 43 -10.51 18.93 4.56
N SER A 44 -11.46 18.36 3.82
CA SER A 44 -12.53 17.48 4.32
C SER A 44 -12.63 16.20 3.49
N GLY A 45 -13.06 15.10 4.10
CA GLY A 45 -13.31 13.82 3.43
C GLY A 45 -12.19 12.79 3.60
N GLN A 46 -12.34 11.62 2.96
CA GLN A 46 -11.46 10.47 3.21
C GLN A 46 -10.00 10.68 2.76
N TYR A 47 -9.78 11.61 1.84
CA TYR A 47 -8.47 11.95 1.29
C TYR A 47 -7.91 13.27 1.82
N ALA A 48 -8.48 13.80 2.91
CA ALA A 48 -8.03 15.06 3.49
C ALA A 48 -6.52 14.99 3.81
N ASN A 49 -5.79 15.87 3.13
CA ASN A 49 -4.33 16.00 3.17
C ASN A 49 -3.55 14.71 2.87
N CYS A 50 -4.02 13.96 1.88
CA CYS A 50 -3.31 12.80 1.35
C CYS A 50 -2.49 13.17 0.10
N GLY A 51 -1.20 12.85 0.11
CA GLY A 51 -0.35 12.89 -1.07
C GLY A 51 -0.38 11.56 -1.82
N ARG A 52 -0.58 11.59 -3.15
CA ARG A 52 -0.42 10.39 -3.99
C ARG A 52 1.08 10.09 -4.12
N VAL A 53 1.53 8.97 -3.56
CA VAL A 53 2.96 8.59 -3.53
C VAL A 53 3.32 7.52 -4.55
N SER A 54 2.33 6.82 -5.09
CA SER A 54 2.49 5.87 -6.21
C SER A 54 1.18 5.81 -7.01
N CYS A 55 1.29 5.68 -8.33
CA CYS A 55 0.17 5.44 -9.23
C CYS A 55 0.66 4.55 -10.38
N SER A 56 0.07 3.36 -10.56
CA SER A 56 0.34 2.48 -11.70
C SER A 56 -0.83 1.55 -11.99
N TYR A 57 -1.07 1.24 -13.28
CA TYR A 57 -2.15 0.37 -13.77
C TYR A 57 -3.51 0.62 -13.11
N ASN A 58 -3.95 1.87 -13.05
CA ASN A 58 -5.18 2.30 -12.41
C ASN A 58 -5.29 2.00 -10.90
N SER A 59 -4.17 1.85 -10.21
CA SER A 59 -4.08 1.64 -8.77
C SER A 59 -3.13 2.65 -8.15
N ALA A 60 -3.50 3.23 -7.02
CA ALA A 60 -2.65 4.21 -6.35
C ALA A 60 -2.54 3.97 -4.85
N ILE A 61 -1.40 4.44 -4.33
CA ILE A 61 -1.09 4.50 -2.91
C ILE A 61 -1.08 5.97 -2.52
N TRP A 62 -1.90 6.31 -1.54
CA TRP A 62 -1.91 7.63 -0.93
C TRP A 62 -1.41 7.56 0.50
N TRP A 63 -0.61 8.55 0.89
CA TRP A 63 -0.15 8.74 2.25
C TRP A 63 -0.77 10.01 2.83
N CYS A 64 -1.45 9.87 3.96
CA CYS A 64 -2.23 10.92 4.59
C CYS A 64 -1.62 11.33 5.92
N ASN A 65 -1.41 12.63 6.12
CA ASN A 65 -1.09 13.18 7.43
C ASN A 65 -2.36 13.75 8.09
N MET A 66 -2.75 13.17 9.23
CA MET A 66 -3.92 13.58 10.01
C MET A 66 -3.55 14.44 11.23
N ASN A 67 -2.28 14.82 11.37
CA ASN A 67 -1.82 15.72 12.41
C ASN A 67 -2.08 17.19 12.07
N SER A 68 -2.15 18.06 13.07
CA SER A 68 -2.19 19.52 12.87
C SER A 68 -0.82 20.14 12.55
N TYR A 69 0.21 19.32 12.39
CA TYR A 69 1.58 19.73 12.08
C TYR A 69 2.16 18.90 10.92
N THR A 70 3.21 19.42 10.28
CA THR A 70 3.94 18.71 9.22
C THR A 70 4.58 17.43 9.74
N LEU A 71 4.28 16.30 9.12
CA LEU A 71 4.85 15.01 9.46
C LEU A 71 5.96 14.64 8.48
N GLU A 72 7.14 14.28 9.00
CA GLU A 72 8.23 13.64 8.26
C GLU A 72 8.33 12.18 8.73
N LEU A 73 8.32 11.22 7.79
CA LEU A 73 8.65 9.82 8.12
C LEU A 73 10.14 9.57 7.91
N HIS A 74 10.68 8.54 8.57
CA HIS A 74 12.07 8.15 8.42
C HIS A 74 12.38 7.59 7.02
N SER A 75 11.38 7.03 6.32
CA SER A 75 11.55 6.50 4.96
C SER A 75 10.22 6.24 4.25
N TYR A 76 10.23 6.26 2.91
CA TYR A 76 9.15 5.74 2.08
C TYR A 76 8.83 4.26 2.35
N ARG A 77 9.78 3.49 2.91
CA ARG A 77 9.56 2.10 3.33
C ARG A 77 8.41 1.96 4.32
N GLN A 78 8.23 2.92 5.24
CA GLN A 78 7.12 2.90 6.20
C GLN A 78 5.75 2.97 5.49
N ILE A 79 5.66 3.72 4.39
CA ILE A 79 4.45 3.83 3.59
C ILE A 79 4.22 2.52 2.80
N ALA A 80 5.29 1.92 2.27
CA ALA A 80 5.25 0.64 1.59
C ALA A 80 4.77 -0.50 2.51
N ASP A 81 5.28 -0.56 3.74
CA ASP A 81 4.87 -1.56 4.75
C ASP A 81 3.40 -1.40 5.13
N ALA A 82 2.93 -0.17 5.32
CA ALA A 82 1.51 0.09 5.59
C ALA A 82 0.61 -0.25 4.37
N ALA A 83 1.05 0.03 3.14
CA ALA A 83 0.34 -0.39 1.94
C ALA A 83 0.27 -1.92 1.82
N LYS A 84 1.34 -2.63 2.20
CA LYS A 84 1.36 -4.10 2.26
C LYS A 84 0.33 -4.64 3.25
N GLN A 85 0.19 -4.03 4.43
CA GLN A 85 -0.87 -4.40 5.38
C GLN A 85 -2.27 -4.24 4.77
N VAL A 86 -2.52 -3.18 4.00
CA VAL A 86 -3.81 -3.03 3.29
C VAL A 86 -4.02 -4.17 2.29
N VAL A 87 -2.98 -4.58 1.56
CA VAL A 87 -3.06 -5.72 0.63
C VAL A 87 -3.33 -7.02 1.36
N GLU A 88 -2.71 -7.25 2.52
CA GLU A 88 -2.88 -8.48 3.31
C GLU A 88 -4.28 -8.57 3.92
N ILE A 89 -4.83 -7.46 4.40
CA ILE A 89 -6.13 -7.41 5.09
C ILE A 89 -7.31 -7.30 4.11
N CYS A 90 -7.18 -6.47 3.07
CA CYS A 90 -8.28 -6.10 2.17
C CYS A 90 -8.26 -6.88 0.84
N ASN A 91 -7.56 -8.01 0.78
CA ASN A 91 -7.52 -8.84 -0.43
C ASN A 91 -8.86 -9.54 -0.66
N THR A 92 -9.67 -9.05 -1.60
CA THR A 92 -10.92 -9.71 -2.01
C THR A 92 -10.80 -10.44 -3.36
N GLY A 93 -9.59 -10.90 -3.72
CA GLY A 93 -9.32 -11.66 -4.95
C GLY A 93 -8.88 -10.77 -6.12
N ASN A 94 -9.84 -10.11 -6.79
CA ASN A 94 -9.57 -9.40 -8.06
C ASN A 94 -9.10 -7.96 -7.88
N ASP A 95 -9.46 -7.32 -6.77
CA ASP A 95 -9.13 -5.93 -6.48
C ASP A 95 -8.63 -5.78 -5.04
N VAL A 96 -7.88 -4.70 -4.80
CA VAL A 96 -7.51 -4.25 -3.45
C VAL A 96 -7.90 -2.79 -3.32
N ALA A 97 -8.77 -2.50 -2.37
CA ALA A 97 -9.03 -1.15 -1.90
C ALA A 97 -9.21 -1.17 -0.39
N GLY A 98 -8.60 -0.23 0.31
CA GLY A 98 -8.65 -0.19 1.75
C GLY A 98 -7.82 0.93 2.34
N ARG A 99 -7.94 1.07 3.66
CA ARG A 99 -7.22 2.06 4.45
C ARG A 99 -6.71 1.43 5.72
N VAL A 100 -5.45 1.70 6.06
CA VAL A 100 -4.88 1.40 7.37
C VAL A 100 -4.51 2.71 8.06
N LYS A 101 -4.87 2.83 9.34
CA LYS A 101 -4.44 3.94 10.20
C LYS A 101 -3.24 3.45 11.02
N MET A 102 -2.19 4.27 11.05
CA MET A 102 -0.96 3.97 11.75
C MET A 102 -0.86 4.79 13.03
N GLU A 103 -0.03 4.34 13.97
CA GLU A 103 0.36 5.14 15.12
C GLU A 103 1.04 6.44 14.68
N GLY A 104 0.83 7.53 15.41
CA GLY A 104 1.30 8.86 15.02
C GLY A 104 0.36 9.62 14.07
N ASN A 105 -0.92 9.24 14.01
CA ASN A 105 -1.98 9.94 13.27
C ASN A 105 -1.68 10.17 11.78
N TRP A 106 -1.25 9.11 11.09
CA TRP A 106 -1.17 9.07 9.64
C TRP A 106 -1.82 7.80 9.11
N ALA A 107 -2.08 7.74 7.81
CA ALA A 107 -2.75 6.61 7.19
C ALA A 107 -2.21 6.33 5.79
N VAL A 108 -2.42 5.10 5.33
CA VAL A 108 -2.22 4.71 3.94
C VAL A 108 -3.53 4.22 3.36
N ILE A 109 -3.82 4.71 2.15
CA ILE A 109 -5.00 4.31 1.38
C ILE A 109 -4.50 3.66 0.09
N VAL A 110 -5.04 2.48 -0.20
CA VAL A 110 -4.94 1.84 -1.50
C VAL A 110 -6.32 1.91 -2.14
N ALA A 111 -6.40 2.38 -3.37
CA ALA A 111 -7.64 2.37 -4.12
C ALA A 111 -7.38 2.41 -5.62
N LYS A 112 -8.44 2.15 -6.40
CA LYS A 112 -8.47 2.42 -7.83
C LYS A 112 -8.27 3.91 -8.08
N ALA A 113 -7.47 4.26 -9.08
CA ALA A 113 -7.19 5.64 -9.48
C ALA A 113 -7.04 5.72 -11.00
N SER A 114 -7.20 6.90 -11.60
CA SER A 114 -6.65 7.13 -12.93
C SER A 114 -5.17 7.47 -12.79
N CYS A 115 -4.34 6.63 -13.41
CA CYS A 115 -2.94 6.89 -13.71
C CYS A 115 -2.86 7.00 -15.24
#